data_AF-A0A3S1H9E8-F1
#
_entry.id   AF-A0A3S1H9E8-F1
#
_cell.length_a   1.000
_cell.length_b   1.000
_cell.length_c   1.000
_cell.angle_alpha   90.00
_cell.angle_beta   90.00
_cell.angle_gamma   90.00
#
_symmetry.space_group_name_H-M   'P 1'
#
loop_
_entity.id
_entity.type
_entity.pdbx_description
1 polymer ?
#
loop_
_entity_poly.entity_id
_entity_poly.type
_entity_poly.pdbx_seq_one_letter_code
_entity_poly.pdbx_strand_id
1 'polypeptide(L)'
;MPSARYIKIKLCRLLSGRGMLLLVPLVWVCVLLWSARTADISARSSLHVHRDSQRSPMHKPGHSNLRDSHHSQKDSGRKRHRNSEDHGVGHDNKDEAPPPPSMFSATMSNMALLKKIGFIGGVKKKAQPKKDQPKDALPKPRRSEVEVVESNARLRQAEHAHVNASALLEQTRQELSIPVVRDRDYWEVRSSNHDSEKRPILPGQRKHPPKKGEGGRAVNIRPEQLSAGDRDKWETGWENHNFNEFASSQISIEREVPDYRPPGCVEKPPSSNLPRASIIICFYNEAWTVLLRTIHSVFRKSPPELIAEVILVDDFSDAVVMDKPLAEYVATVSKLRLLRMTKRSGLVKARLAGIKEASGPVLVFLDSHVECEEGWLPPLLEVIAQHPDKAVTPGIDVIDHKTFSFGDTSGNIGGMDFEGLTFTWISFLPWMRQNTTSDADVIVSPTMAGGLFAIDKQFFLKIGTYDPGLLIWGGENIELSLKLWMCGGGIVVHPCSRVAHIFRDHSPYLQGDAAEVVVRNSARVAQVWLDDYKKFYFKTPYDESIYGSVEQQLQLKQSLKCKNFSWYLKYVYPDLHIEGSGPFLGKIMSFNGLCISQGHDFMQKSALVLTDCAVAVCTFLLS
;
A
#
# COMPACT_ATOMS: atom_id res chain seq x y z
N MET A 1 -30.49 -4.96 -45.82
CA MET A 1 -30.35 -6.42 -45.53
C MET A 1 -28.90 -6.79 -45.84
N PRO A 2 -28.16 -7.44 -44.93
CA PRO A 2 -28.40 -8.81 -44.44
C PRO A 2 -28.33 -8.93 -42.89
N SER A 3 -29.22 -9.70 -42.23
CA SER A 3 -29.14 -11.13 -41.84
C SER A 3 -29.01 -11.28 -40.31
N ALA A 4 -30.14 -11.15 -39.61
CA ALA A 4 -30.27 -11.64 -38.24
C ALA A 4 -30.36 -13.18 -38.26
N ARG A 5 -29.43 -13.84 -37.58
CA ARG A 5 -29.51 -15.29 -37.32
C ARG A 5 -30.49 -15.51 -36.16
N TYR A 6 -31.65 -16.09 -36.46
CA TYR A 6 -32.58 -16.58 -35.45
C TYR A 6 -32.18 -17.99 -35.02
N ILE A 7 -31.94 -18.19 -33.72
CA ILE A 7 -31.89 -19.52 -33.10
C ILE A 7 -33.34 -19.90 -32.74
N LYS A 8 -33.88 -20.91 -33.44
CA LYS A 8 -35.16 -21.55 -33.10
C LYS A 8 -34.93 -22.61 -32.03
N ILE A 9 -35.48 -22.42 -30.83
CA ILE A 9 -35.69 -23.52 -29.88
C ILE A 9 -37.15 -23.94 -29.99
N LYS A 10 -37.38 -25.19 -30.42
CA LYS A 10 -38.70 -25.84 -30.47
C LYS A 10 -39.18 -26.10 -29.05
N LEU A 11 -40.30 -25.50 -28.64
CA LEU A 11 -41.09 -25.98 -27.51
C LEU A 11 -41.85 -27.25 -27.95
N CYS A 12 -41.44 -28.41 -27.44
CA CYS A 12 -42.22 -29.64 -27.56
C CYS A 12 -43.13 -29.80 -26.34
N ARG A 13 -44.42 -29.63 -26.60
CA ARG A 13 -45.63 -30.14 -25.94
C ARG A 13 -45.53 -30.61 -24.47
N LEU A 14 -46.29 -29.88 -23.66
CA LEU A 14 -46.95 -30.33 -22.44
C LEU A 14 -47.58 -31.72 -22.59
N LEU A 15 -47.28 -32.53 -21.59
CA LEU A 15 -47.95 -33.76 -21.19
C LEU A 15 -49.46 -33.54 -21.03
N SER A 16 -50.28 -34.31 -21.75
CA SER A 16 -51.66 -34.60 -21.33
C SER A 16 -51.67 -35.97 -20.65
N GLY A 17 -52.18 -35.98 -19.42
CA GLY A 17 -52.21 -37.17 -18.58
C GLY A 17 -53.22 -38.21 -19.04
N ARG A 18 -52.80 -39.47 -18.95
CA ARG A 18 -53.53 -40.62 -18.37
C ARG A 18 -52.81 -41.91 -18.77
N GLY A 19 -52.01 -42.46 -17.85
CA GLY A 19 -51.41 -43.77 -18.04
C GLY A 19 -50.12 -43.99 -17.25
N MET A 20 -50.21 -44.04 -15.91
CA MET A 20 -49.52 -45.02 -15.05
C MET A 20 -49.72 -44.63 -13.58
N LEU A 21 -50.96 -44.81 -13.11
CA LEU A 21 -51.18 -45.33 -11.77
C LEU A 21 -50.32 -46.60 -11.65
N LEU A 22 -49.29 -46.56 -10.80
CA LEU A 22 -48.61 -47.69 -10.10
C LEU A 22 -47.16 -47.42 -9.63
N LEU A 23 -46.64 -46.18 -9.70
CA LEU A 23 -45.23 -45.91 -9.31
C LEU A 23 -45.00 -44.79 -8.28
N VAL A 24 -46.02 -44.45 -7.47
CA VAL A 24 -45.88 -43.50 -6.37
C VAL A 24 -45.82 -44.13 -4.96
N PRO A 25 -46.32 -45.36 -4.68
CA PRO A 25 -46.20 -45.91 -3.32
C PRO A 25 -44.89 -46.67 -3.04
N LEU A 26 -44.04 -46.94 -4.04
CA LEU A 26 -42.79 -47.71 -3.84
C LEU A 26 -41.57 -46.85 -3.45
N VAL A 27 -41.48 -45.61 -3.96
CA VAL A 27 -40.34 -44.72 -3.67
C VAL A 27 -40.39 -44.21 -2.22
N TRP A 28 -41.59 -43.98 -1.68
CA TRP A 28 -41.77 -43.53 -0.29
C TRP A 28 -41.50 -44.63 0.75
N VAL A 29 -41.78 -45.90 0.43
CA VAL A 29 -41.46 -47.03 1.31
C VAL A 29 -39.93 -47.25 1.39
N CYS A 30 -39.20 -47.06 0.28
CA CYS A 30 -37.74 -47.13 0.27
C CYS A 30 -37.08 -45.99 1.06
N VAL A 31 -37.62 -44.77 1.00
CA VAL A 31 -37.09 -43.60 1.76
C VAL A 31 -37.37 -43.74 3.26
N LEU A 32 -38.54 -44.27 3.65
CA LEU A 32 -38.88 -44.53 5.06
C LEU A 32 -38.06 -45.67 5.66
N LEU A 33 -37.78 -46.74 4.91
CA LEU A 33 -36.93 -47.84 5.38
C LEU A 33 -35.44 -47.44 5.46
N TRP A 34 -34.98 -46.51 4.62
CA TRP A 34 -33.61 -45.99 4.67
C TRP A 34 -33.40 -45.04 5.85
N SER A 35 -34.38 -44.17 6.13
CA SER A 35 -34.32 -43.24 7.27
C SER A 35 -34.50 -43.93 8.64
N ALA A 36 -35.26 -45.03 8.72
CA ALA A 36 -35.33 -45.85 9.93
C ALA A 36 -34.02 -46.59 10.23
N ARG A 37 -33.25 -46.98 9.20
CA ARG A 37 -31.98 -47.73 9.35
C ARG A 37 -30.80 -46.83 9.74
N THR A 38 -30.79 -45.56 9.33
CA THR A 38 -29.76 -44.59 9.73
C THR A 38 -29.96 -44.07 11.16
N ALA A 39 -31.21 -43.99 11.64
CA ALA A 39 -31.51 -43.64 13.02
C ALA A 39 -31.06 -44.71 14.05
N ASP A 40 -31.16 -45.99 13.72
CA ASP A 40 -30.74 -47.10 14.62
C ASP A 40 -29.21 -47.26 14.71
N ILE A 41 -28.47 -46.85 13.67
CA ILE A 41 -26.99 -46.84 13.65
C ILE A 41 -26.43 -45.67 14.47
N SER A 42 -27.08 -44.49 14.44
CA SER A 42 -26.67 -43.33 15.26
C SER A 42 -27.03 -43.46 16.75
N ALA A 43 -28.00 -44.30 17.11
CA ALA A 43 -28.38 -44.54 18.50
C ALA A 43 -27.46 -45.55 19.21
N ARG A 44 -26.81 -46.47 18.47
CA ARG A 44 -25.89 -47.47 19.05
C ARG A 44 -24.45 -46.95 19.25
N SER A 45 -24.02 -45.89 18.55
CA SER A 45 -22.71 -45.26 18.76
C SER A 45 -22.66 -44.35 20.00
N SER A 46 -23.79 -43.82 20.45
CA SER A 46 -23.87 -42.91 21.60
C SER A 46 -24.01 -43.61 22.96
N LEU A 47 -24.21 -44.93 22.97
CA LEU A 47 -24.35 -45.78 24.16
C LEU A 47 -23.03 -46.44 24.63
N HIS A 48 -21.91 -46.23 23.93
CA HIS A 48 -20.59 -46.75 24.30
C HIS A 48 -19.60 -45.70 24.85
N VAL A 49 -19.97 -44.42 24.85
CA VAL A 49 -19.08 -43.33 25.34
C VAL A 49 -19.46 -42.83 26.76
N HIS A 50 -20.59 -43.30 27.32
CA HIS A 50 -21.09 -42.83 28.63
C HIS A 50 -20.99 -43.84 29.78
N ARG A 51 -20.14 -44.87 29.68
CA ARG A 51 -20.00 -45.89 30.74
C ARG A 51 -18.65 -45.94 31.46
N ASP A 52 -17.73 -45.00 31.21
CA ASP A 52 -16.45 -44.92 31.94
C ASP A 52 -16.08 -43.47 32.32
N SER A 53 -16.81 -42.84 33.25
CA SER A 53 -16.23 -41.80 34.13
C SER A 53 -17.20 -41.37 35.25
N GLN A 54 -17.48 -42.25 36.21
CA GLN A 54 -17.86 -41.80 37.56
C GLN A 54 -17.39 -42.80 38.62
N ARG A 55 -16.34 -42.43 39.37
CA ARG A 55 -16.13 -42.76 40.80
C ARG A 55 -14.92 -41.98 41.35
N SER A 56 -15.20 -41.06 42.26
CA SER A 56 -14.26 -40.42 43.21
C SER A 56 -14.35 -41.15 44.58
N PRO A 57 -13.73 -40.69 45.70
CA PRO A 57 -12.35 -40.28 46.02
C PRO A 57 -11.82 -40.97 47.32
N MET A 58 -10.52 -40.82 47.70
CA MET A 58 -10.04 -40.50 49.08
C MET A 58 -8.52 -40.75 49.36
N HIS A 59 -7.96 -39.81 50.15
CA HIS A 59 -6.87 -39.87 51.17
C HIS A 59 -5.36 -40.14 50.87
N LYS A 60 -4.56 -39.05 51.10
CA LYS A 60 -3.24 -38.82 51.76
C LYS A 60 -2.46 -40.00 52.43
N PRO A 61 -1.20 -39.82 52.93
CA PRO A 61 0.00 -39.05 52.48
C PRO A 61 1.36 -39.82 52.67
N GLY A 62 2.50 -39.26 52.25
CA GLY A 62 3.86 -39.67 52.72
C GLY A 62 4.98 -39.20 51.78
N HIS A 63 5.89 -38.30 52.19
CA HIS A 63 7.29 -38.56 52.60
C HIS A 63 8.08 -39.41 51.58
N SER A 64 9.31 -39.10 51.14
CA SER A 64 10.33 -38.14 51.57
C SER A 64 11.51 -38.21 50.58
N ASN A 65 12.27 -37.11 50.49
CA ASN A 65 13.74 -37.05 50.49
C ASN A 65 14.64 -37.63 49.38
N LEU A 66 15.66 -36.78 49.11
CA LEU A 66 17.08 -37.07 48.85
C LEU A 66 17.41 -37.57 47.43
N ARG A 67 18.09 -36.79 46.59
CA ARG A 67 19.48 -36.25 46.61
C ARG A 67 20.24 -36.93 45.47
N ASP A 68 21.05 -36.10 44.81
CA ASP A 68 22.35 -36.45 44.24
C ASP A 68 22.39 -37.46 43.09
N SER A 69 23.34 -37.42 42.17
CA SER A 69 24.26 -36.41 41.66
C SER A 69 25.03 -37.15 40.54
N HIS A 70 25.75 -36.37 39.76
CA HIS A 70 26.93 -36.79 39.01
C HIS A 70 26.83 -37.55 37.68
N HIS A 71 27.56 -36.92 36.75
CA HIS A 71 28.48 -37.50 35.77
C HIS A 71 27.86 -38.11 34.52
N SER A 72 28.50 -38.04 33.35
CA SER A 72 29.61 -37.25 32.82
C SER A 72 29.80 -37.84 31.42
N GLN A 73 29.95 -36.96 30.43
CA GLN A 73 30.82 -37.11 29.26
C GLN A 73 30.71 -38.33 28.32
N LYS A 74 30.78 -37.94 27.03
CA LYS A 74 31.52 -38.58 25.93
C LYS A 74 30.88 -39.85 25.38
N ASP A 75 30.98 -40.17 24.09
CA ASP A 75 31.63 -39.57 22.94
C ASP A 75 31.04 -40.23 21.69
N SER A 76 31.25 -39.58 20.55
CA SER A 76 31.47 -40.21 19.25
C SER A 76 30.33 -40.94 18.51
N GLY A 77 30.14 -40.52 17.26
CA GLY A 77 30.51 -41.43 16.16
C GLY A 77 29.39 -42.10 15.35
N ARG A 78 28.95 -41.40 14.29
CA ARG A 78 29.02 -41.88 12.89
C ARG A 78 28.30 -43.21 12.55
N LYS A 79 27.21 -43.15 11.77
CA LYS A 79 27.13 -43.64 10.38
C LYS A 79 25.70 -43.67 9.83
N ARG A 80 25.64 -43.41 8.52
CA ARG A 80 24.50 -43.48 7.59
C ARG A 80 24.01 -44.93 7.39
N HIS A 81 22.69 -45.10 7.20
CA HIS A 81 22.01 -45.87 6.13
C HIS A 81 20.48 -45.73 6.38
N ARG A 82 19.73 -45.02 5.54
CA ARG A 82 18.93 -45.50 4.38
C ARG A 82 17.98 -46.67 4.70
N ASN A 83 16.69 -46.36 4.79
CA ASN A 83 15.53 -46.90 4.04
C ASN A 83 14.26 -46.61 4.84
N SER A 84 13.42 -45.69 4.38
CA SER A 84 12.25 -45.92 3.52
C SER A 84 11.09 -46.53 4.31
N GLU A 85 10.15 -45.69 4.70
CA GLU A 85 8.75 -46.09 4.82
C GLU A 85 7.87 -44.89 4.46
N ASP A 86 6.97 -45.21 3.56
CA ASP A 86 6.07 -44.38 2.77
C ASP A 86 4.72 -44.44 3.45
N HIS A 87 4.16 -43.31 3.91
CA HIS A 87 2.74 -43.21 4.26
C HIS A 87 2.21 -41.78 4.12
N GLY A 88 1.53 -41.55 3.00
CA GLY A 88 0.14 -41.07 2.98
C GLY A 88 -0.17 -39.75 3.67
N VAL A 89 -0.16 -38.67 2.88
CA VAL A 89 -0.68 -37.34 3.24
C VAL A 89 -2.22 -37.41 3.33
N GLY A 90 -2.75 -37.18 4.53
CA GLY A 90 -4.13 -36.78 4.74
C GLY A 90 -4.26 -35.26 4.60
N HIS A 91 -5.18 -34.83 3.73
CA HIS A 91 -5.62 -33.44 3.62
C HIS A 91 -6.42 -33.04 4.87
N ASP A 92 -5.98 -31.99 5.57
CA ASP A 92 -6.82 -31.23 6.48
C ASP A 92 -7.00 -29.80 5.96
N ASN A 93 -8.26 -29.43 5.80
CA ASN A 93 -8.75 -28.13 5.35
C ASN A 93 -8.31 -27.02 6.31
N LYS A 94 -7.74 -25.95 5.75
CA LYS A 94 -7.57 -24.67 6.45
C LYS A 94 -8.84 -23.86 6.28
N ASP A 95 -9.47 -23.52 7.40
CA ASP A 95 -10.52 -22.52 7.48
C ASP A 95 -9.93 -21.13 7.13
N GLU A 96 -10.39 -20.55 6.03
CA GLU A 96 -10.09 -19.17 5.62
C GLU A 96 -10.83 -18.19 6.54
N ALA A 97 -10.07 -17.28 7.16
CA ALA A 97 -10.65 -16.14 7.88
C ALA A 97 -11.18 -15.09 6.89
N PRO A 98 -12.38 -14.52 7.10
CA PRO A 98 -12.96 -13.54 6.19
C PRO A 98 -12.26 -12.16 6.32
N PRO A 99 -12.24 -11.35 5.24
CA PRO A 99 -11.69 -10.00 5.27
C PRO A 99 -12.55 -9.03 6.09
N PRO A 100 -11.96 -7.95 6.64
CA PRO A 100 -12.69 -6.99 7.47
C PRO A 100 -13.69 -6.14 6.65
N PRO A 101 -14.81 -5.71 7.25
CA PRO A 101 -15.89 -5.02 6.55
C PRO A 101 -15.59 -3.54 6.26
N SER A 102 -15.90 -3.09 5.04
CA SER A 102 -15.87 -1.69 4.60
C SER A 102 -17.02 -0.89 5.20
N MET A 103 -16.72 0.25 5.85
CA MET A 103 -17.71 1.17 6.40
C MET A 103 -18.40 1.99 5.30
N PHE A 104 -19.73 1.90 5.21
CA PHE A 104 -20.57 2.82 4.43
C PHE A 104 -21.02 3.99 5.31
N SER A 105 -20.82 5.23 4.85
CA SER A 105 -21.37 6.46 5.45
C SER A 105 -22.46 7.05 4.55
N ALA A 106 -23.65 7.22 5.11
CA ALA A 106 -24.82 7.76 4.42
C ALA A 106 -24.77 9.30 4.33
N THR A 107 -25.07 9.86 3.16
CA THR A 107 -25.22 11.33 2.99
C THR A 107 -26.59 11.73 2.42
N MET A 108 -27.00 12.92 2.85
CA MET A 108 -28.31 13.56 2.79
C MET A 108 -28.76 14.02 1.39
N SER A 109 -30.01 14.47 1.28
CA SER A 109 -30.49 15.26 0.14
C SER A 109 -31.22 16.52 0.59
N ASN A 110 -30.86 17.65 -0.03
CA ASN A 110 -31.84 18.66 -0.45
C ASN A 110 -31.30 19.49 -1.63
N MET A 111 -32.23 19.84 -2.51
CA MET A 111 -32.08 20.31 -3.89
C MET A 111 -32.31 21.83 -4.06
N ALA A 112 -31.95 22.30 -5.26
CA ALA A 112 -32.34 23.54 -5.97
C ALA A 112 -31.38 24.75 -5.77
N LEU A 113 -30.99 25.56 -6.77
CA LEU A 113 -31.81 26.14 -7.85
C LEU A 113 -30.94 26.96 -8.88
N LEU A 114 -31.42 27.08 -10.14
CA LEU A 114 -31.26 28.18 -11.17
C LEU A 114 -30.07 28.30 -12.19
N LYS A 115 -30.34 27.86 -13.44
CA LYS A 115 -30.42 28.59 -14.75
C LYS A 115 -29.87 30.03 -14.92
N LYS A 116 -28.97 30.28 -15.92
CA LYS A 116 -29.19 30.88 -17.29
C LYS A 116 -27.97 31.69 -17.87
N ILE A 117 -27.56 31.32 -19.10
CA ILE A 117 -27.20 32.14 -20.32
C ILE A 117 -26.01 33.13 -20.23
N GLY A 118 -25.06 33.30 -21.17
CA GLY A 118 -24.80 32.74 -22.52
C GLY A 118 -23.68 33.52 -23.26
N PHE A 119 -23.10 32.92 -24.31
CA PHE A 119 -22.55 33.47 -25.60
C PHE A 119 -21.57 34.71 -25.56
N ILE A 120 -20.43 34.84 -26.29
CA ILE A 120 -20.09 34.68 -27.72
C ILE A 120 -18.53 34.64 -27.91
N GLY A 121 -18.05 33.83 -28.86
CA GLY A 121 -16.96 34.00 -29.89
C GLY A 121 -15.79 35.01 -29.72
N GLY A 122 -14.59 34.82 -30.29
CA GLY A 122 -14.05 33.81 -31.20
C GLY A 122 -12.63 34.16 -31.71
N VAL A 123 -12.08 33.23 -32.51
CA VAL A 123 -11.09 33.37 -33.61
C VAL A 123 -9.56 33.54 -33.34
N LYS A 124 -8.87 32.53 -33.92
CA LYS A 124 -7.45 32.21 -34.16
C LYS A 124 -6.60 33.25 -34.93
N LYS A 125 -5.27 33.19 -34.77
CA LYS A 125 -4.28 33.28 -35.88
C LYS A 125 -3.06 32.35 -35.68
N LYS A 126 -2.61 31.75 -36.79
CA LYS A 126 -1.49 30.80 -36.99
C LYS A 126 -0.19 31.52 -37.35
N ALA A 127 0.95 30.89 -37.06
CA ALA A 127 2.30 31.23 -37.55
C ALA A 127 2.88 30.13 -38.46
N GLN A 128 3.82 30.48 -39.34
CA GLN A 128 4.65 29.56 -40.16
C GLN A 128 6.09 30.14 -40.38
N PRO A 129 7.08 29.30 -40.81
CA PRO A 129 8.52 29.45 -40.48
C PRO A 129 9.48 29.62 -41.70
N LYS A 130 10.80 29.78 -41.45
CA LYS A 130 11.95 29.72 -42.41
C LYS A 130 13.18 29.13 -41.66
N LYS A 131 13.96 28.10 -42.09
CA LYS A 131 14.79 27.73 -43.28
C LYS A 131 16.27 28.20 -43.27
N ASP A 132 17.16 27.28 -42.83
CA ASP A 132 18.49 26.75 -43.26
C ASP A 132 19.56 27.43 -44.17
N GLN A 133 20.84 27.11 -43.79
CA GLN A 133 22.13 26.87 -44.53
C GLN A 133 23.09 28.04 -44.90
N PRO A 134 24.43 27.85 -45.20
CA PRO A 134 25.29 26.63 -45.35
C PRO A 134 26.73 26.69 -44.70
N LYS A 135 27.58 25.67 -45.01
CA LYS A 135 28.96 25.36 -44.52
C LYS A 135 30.07 25.74 -45.52
N ASP A 136 31.29 26.03 -45.03
CA ASP A 136 32.56 26.08 -45.79
C ASP A 136 33.74 25.43 -45.04
N ALA A 137 34.77 24.99 -45.79
CA ALA A 137 35.88 24.12 -45.35
C ALA A 137 37.28 24.68 -45.72
N LEU A 138 38.35 24.37 -44.94
CA LEU A 138 39.82 24.25 -45.25
C LEU A 138 40.67 24.32 -43.94
N PRO A 139 42.00 24.06 -43.89
CA PRO A 139 42.81 22.82 -44.11
C PRO A 139 43.59 22.34 -42.83
N LYS A 140 44.30 21.18 -42.90
CA LYS A 140 44.99 20.47 -41.78
C LYS A 140 46.50 20.81 -41.62
N PRO A 141 47.07 20.85 -40.37
CA PRO A 141 48.51 20.82 -40.11
C PRO A 141 49.05 19.51 -39.46
N ARG A 142 50.39 19.43 -39.32
CA ARG A 142 51.27 18.26 -39.13
C ARG A 142 51.29 17.64 -37.70
N ARG A 143 51.76 16.39 -37.64
CA ARG A 143 51.42 15.33 -36.66
C ARG A 143 52.33 15.16 -35.43
N SER A 144 53.00 16.19 -34.92
CA SER A 144 53.86 16.02 -33.71
C SER A 144 53.82 17.15 -32.68
N GLU A 145 52.99 18.18 -32.86
CA GLU A 145 52.60 19.14 -31.81
C GLU A 145 51.14 18.93 -31.35
N VAL A 146 50.45 17.93 -31.90
CA VAL A 146 49.02 17.66 -31.69
C VAL A 146 48.76 16.89 -30.38
N GLU A 147 49.66 16.02 -29.93
CA GLU A 147 49.39 15.15 -28.76
C GLU A 147 49.44 15.86 -27.40
N VAL A 148 50.25 16.93 -27.25
CA VAL A 148 50.36 17.68 -25.98
C VAL A 148 49.29 18.79 -25.88
N VAL A 149 48.82 19.30 -27.02
CA VAL A 149 47.72 20.27 -27.08
C VAL A 149 46.36 19.55 -27.01
N GLU A 150 46.19 18.37 -27.60
CA GLU A 150 44.96 17.58 -27.48
C GLU A 150 44.74 17.03 -26.07
N SER A 151 45.77 16.64 -25.33
CA SER A 151 45.61 16.13 -23.95
C SER A 151 45.17 17.25 -22.99
N ASN A 152 45.76 18.44 -23.11
CA ASN A 152 45.35 19.62 -22.35
C ASN A 152 44.00 20.19 -22.80
N ALA A 153 43.67 20.10 -24.08
CA ALA A 153 42.35 20.48 -24.60
C ALA A 153 41.26 19.49 -24.15
N ARG A 154 41.55 18.19 -24.05
CA ARG A 154 40.65 17.17 -23.49
C ARG A 154 40.45 17.33 -21.99
N LEU A 155 41.50 17.67 -21.23
CA LEU A 155 41.39 18.00 -19.81
C LEU A 155 40.54 19.27 -19.59
N ARG A 156 40.78 20.33 -20.38
CA ARG A 156 39.95 21.55 -20.32
C ARG A 156 38.53 21.33 -20.83
N GLN A 157 38.32 20.50 -21.85
CA GLN A 157 36.97 20.12 -22.30
C GLN A 157 36.27 19.24 -21.27
N ALA A 158 36.98 18.37 -20.55
CA ALA A 158 36.43 17.58 -19.46
C ALA A 158 36.08 18.47 -18.27
N GLU A 159 36.94 19.42 -17.89
CA GLU A 159 36.66 20.42 -16.84
C GLU A 159 35.52 21.36 -17.25
N HIS A 160 35.50 21.87 -18.48
CA HIS A 160 34.39 22.67 -18.99
C HIS A 160 33.10 21.86 -19.13
N ALA A 161 33.16 20.58 -19.49
CA ALA A 161 32.01 19.69 -19.48
C ALA A 161 31.53 19.39 -18.06
N HIS A 162 32.43 19.29 -17.08
CA HIS A 162 32.09 19.10 -15.67
C HIS A 162 31.50 20.38 -15.06
N VAL A 163 32.04 21.56 -15.39
CA VAL A 163 31.53 22.87 -14.99
C VAL A 163 30.19 23.16 -15.69
N ASN A 164 30.04 22.82 -16.97
CA ASN A 164 28.77 22.93 -17.67
C ASN A 164 27.74 21.90 -17.17
N ALA A 165 28.15 20.68 -16.80
CA ALA A 165 27.26 19.71 -16.18
C ALA A 165 26.84 20.16 -14.78
N SER A 166 27.75 20.71 -13.97
CA SER A 166 27.43 21.32 -12.67
C SER A 166 26.53 22.55 -12.83
N ALA A 167 26.79 23.43 -13.79
CA ALA A 167 25.96 24.60 -14.05
C ALA A 167 24.58 24.21 -14.61
N LEU A 168 24.52 23.20 -15.48
CA LEU A 168 23.27 22.64 -15.99
C LEU A 168 22.51 21.91 -14.87
N LEU A 169 23.19 21.20 -13.96
CA LEU A 169 22.62 20.62 -12.76
C LEU A 169 22.10 21.70 -11.81
N GLU A 170 22.82 22.80 -11.62
CA GLU A 170 22.40 23.92 -10.77
C GLU A 170 21.23 24.69 -11.38
N GLN A 171 21.22 24.86 -12.71
CA GLN A 171 20.13 25.46 -13.47
C GLN A 171 18.89 24.55 -13.46
N THR A 172 19.08 23.23 -13.63
CA THR A 172 18.04 22.20 -13.49
C THR A 172 17.53 22.12 -12.04
N ARG A 173 18.40 22.34 -11.05
CA ARG A 173 18.04 22.40 -9.62
C ARG A 173 17.24 23.66 -9.27
N GLN A 174 17.50 24.78 -9.92
CA GLN A 174 16.68 25.99 -9.80
C GLN A 174 15.31 25.82 -10.48
N GLU A 175 15.25 25.19 -11.65
CA GLU A 175 13.99 24.91 -12.37
C GLU A 175 13.14 23.79 -11.74
N LEU A 176 13.75 22.82 -11.05
CA LEU A 176 13.09 21.73 -10.31
C LEU A 176 12.98 22.00 -8.80
N SER A 177 13.25 23.23 -8.35
CA SER A 177 13.11 23.57 -6.93
C SER A 177 11.68 23.34 -6.47
N ILE A 178 11.47 22.62 -5.36
CA ILE A 178 10.14 22.39 -4.78
C ILE A 178 9.66 23.75 -4.24
N PRO A 179 8.80 24.51 -4.95
CA PRO A 179 8.62 25.94 -4.69
C PRO A 179 7.87 26.21 -3.38
N VAL A 180 7.33 25.14 -2.78
CA VAL A 180 6.35 25.18 -1.71
C VAL A 180 7.01 25.18 -0.33
N VAL A 181 8.14 24.48 -0.16
CA VAL A 181 8.79 24.36 1.15
C VAL A 181 9.93 25.36 1.24
N ARG A 182 9.73 26.44 1.99
CA ARG A 182 10.74 27.47 2.22
C ARG A 182 11.71 27.02 3.31
N ASP A 183 12.94 27.52 3.27
CA ASP A 183 13.97 27.20 4.28
C ASP A 183 13.55 27.56 5.71
N ARG A 184 12.55 28.42 5.88
CA ARG A 184 11.98 28.81 7.19
C ARG A 184 10.88 27.87 7.72
N ASP A 185 10.40 26.94 6.90
CA ASP A 185 9.28 26.07 7.27
C ASP A 185 9.74 24.83 8.08
N TYR A 186 11.05 24.54 8.09
CA TYR A 186 11.69 23.50 8.90
C TYR A 186 13.13 23.90 9.25
N TRP A 187 13.78 23.17 10.15
CA TRP A 187 15.21 23.28 10.42
C TRP A 187 15.83 21.91 10.67
N GLU A 188 17.12 21.77 10.39
CA GLU A 188 17.87 20.54 10.67
C GLU A 188 18.54 20.61 12.04
N VAL A 189 18.38 19.54 12.84
CA VAL A 189 19.05 19.40 14.12
C VAL A 189 20.54 19.12 13.90
N ARG A 190 21.37 20.15 14.07
CA ARG A 190 22.83 20.02 13.94
C ARG A 190 23.44 19.51 15.25
N SER A 191 24.20 18.42 15.16
CA SER A 191 25.08 18.00 16.26
C SER A 191 26.27 18.95 16.36
N SER A 192 26.72 19.25 17.58
CA SER A 192 27.94 20.03 17.85
C SER A 192 29.23 19.34 17.37
N ASN A 193 29.18 18.03 17.06
CA ASN A 193 30.30 17.29 16.49
C ASN A 193 30.25 17.33 14.96
N HIS A 194 31.15 18.10 14.35
CA HIS A 194 31.27 18.30 12.90
C HIS A 194 31.72 17.05 12.11
N ASP A 195 32.13 15.97 12.76
CA ASP A 195 32.58 14.73 12.10
C ASP A 195 31.42 13.70 11.96
N SER A 196 30.38 14.03 11.19
CA SER A 196 29.26 13.10 10.92
C SER A 196 29.70 11.85 10.16
N GLU A 197 30.69 11.96 9.28
CA GLU A 197 31.16 10.85 8.43
C GLU A 197 32.04 9.83 9.16
N LYS A 198 32.67 10.19 10.29
CA LYS A 198 33.53 9.28 11.07
C LYS A 198 32.78 8.46 12.12
N ARG A 199 31.47 8.68 12.27
CA ARG A 199 30.65 7.89 13.20
C ARG A 199 30.46 6.47 12.63
N PRO A 200 30.63 5.41 13.44
CA PRO A 200 30.19 4.08 13.02
C PRO A 200 28.67 4.09 12.81
N ILE A 201 28.19 3.34 11.81
CA ILE A 201 26.75 3.05 11.65
C ILE A 201 26.40 2.06 12.77
N LEU A 202 26.04 2.60 13.94
CA LEU A 202 25.74 1.81 15.15
C LEU A 202 24.29 1.32 15.31
N PRO A 203 23.25 1.84 14.62
CA PRO A 203 21.96 1.17 14.58
C PRO A 203 22.00 -0.02 13.64
N GLY A 204 21.25 -1.05 14.00
CA GLY A 204 21.11 -2.27 13.23
C GLY A 204 22.08 -3.39 13.58
N GLN A 205 23.04 -3.16 14.46
CA GLN A 205 23.74 -4.26 15.13
C GLN A 205 22.92 -4.74 16.32
N ARG A 206 22.69 -6.05 16.42
CA ARG A 206 22.05 -6.66 17.58
C ARG A 206 23.02 -6.62 18.76
N LYS A 207 22.67 -5.85 19.79
CA LYS A 207 23.40 -5.77 21.06
C LYS A 207 22.66 -6.49 22.18
N HIS A 208 21.35 -6.62 22.06
CA HIS A 208 20.51 -7.22 23.10
C HIS A 208 20.08 -8.66 22.75
N PRO A 209 19.97 -9.53 23.77
CA PRO A 209 19.44 -10.87 23.57
C PRO A 209 17.96 -10.84 23.11
N PRO A 210 17.45 -11.94 22.53
CA PRO A 210 16.03 -12.09 22.23
C PRO A 210 15.13 -11.70 23.40
N LYS A 211 14.04 -11.00 23.09
CA LYS A 211 12.98 -10.63 24.04
C LYS A 211 11.64 -11.23 23.63
N LYS A 212 10.55 -10.83 24.29
CA LYS A 212 9.20 -11.12 23.81
C LYS A 212 9.05 -10.63 22.37
N GLY A 213 8.27 -11.35 21.57
CA GLY A 213 8.00 -11.01 20.17
C GLY A 213 9.14 -11.26 19.18
N GLU A 214 10.21 -11.94 19.60
CA GLU A 214 11.29 -12.39 18.70
C GLU A 214 10.74 -13.25 17.55
N GLY A 215 11.24 -13.04 16.34
CA GLY A 215 10.79 -13.76 15.14
C GLY A 215 9.35 -13.42 14.75
N GLY A 216 8.88 -12.22 15.12
CA GLY A 216 7.52 -11.76 14.84
C GLY A 216 6.41 -12.50 15.61
N ARG A 217 6.72 -13.19 16.71
CA ARG A 217 5.71 -13.88 17.52
C ARG A 217 4.79 -12.90 18.28
N ALA A 218 3.56 -13.33 18.54
CA ALA A 218 2.59 -12.56 19.33
C ALA A 218 3.07 -12.33 20.78
N VAL A 219 2.89 -11.10 21.26
CA VAL A 219 3.04 -10.71 22.67
C VAL A 219 1.66 -10.45 23.24
N ASN A 220 1.06 -11.48 23.83
CA ASN A 220 -0.27 -11.39 24.41
C ASN A 220 -0.21 -10.70 25.78
N ILE A 221 -0.84 -9.53 25.88
CA ILE A 221 -1.03 -8.78 27.12
C ILE A 221 -2.47 -9.00 27.59
N ARG A 222 -2.63 -9.34 28.88
CA ARG A 222 -3.93 -9.48 29.55
C ARG A 222 -4.10 -8.31 30.52
N PRO A 223 -4.81 -7.23 30.14
CA PRO A 223 -4.90 -6.01 30.94
C PRO A 223 -5.43 -6.24 32.37
N GLU A 224 -6.31 -7.22 32.55
CA GLU A 224 -6.87 -7.64 33.83
C GLU A 224 -5.85 -8.28 34.78
N GLN A 225 -4.69 -8.71 34.27
CA GLN A 225 -3.61 -9.31 35.05
C GLN A 225 -2.45 -8.35 35.31
N LEU A 226 -2.52 -7.11 34.80
CA LEU A 226 -1.48 -6.10 35.00
C LEU A 226 -1.58 -5.48 36.39
N SER A 227 -0.42 -5.06 36.92
CA SER A 227 -0.38 -4.17 38.08
C SER A 227 -1.09 -2.85 37.74
N ALA A 228 -1.57 -2.10 38.75
CA ALA A 228 -2.26 -0.84 38.51
C ALA A 228 -1.40 0.15 37.68
N GLY A 229 -0.10 0.23 37.95
CA GLY A 229 0.82 1.11 37.22
C GLY A 229 1.15 0.63 35.81
N ASP A 230 1.18 -0.67 35.54
CA ASP A 230 1.38 -1.18 34.18
C ASP A 230 0.10 -1.13 33.35
N ARG A 231 -1.06 -1.25 34.00
CA ARG A 231 -2.35 -1.05 33.37
C ARG A 231 -2.50 0.40 32.90
N ASP A 232 -2.13 1.38 33.73
CA ASP A 232 -2.13 2.80 33.37
C ASP A 232 -1.26 3.08 32.12
N LYS A 233 -0.07 2.49 32.03
CA LYS A 233 0.79 2.57 30.83
C LYS A 233 0.15 1.92 29.61
N TRP A 234 -0.54 0.79 29.80
CA TRP A 234 -1.24 0.11 28.70
C TRP A 234 -2.42 0.95 28.20
N GLU A 235 -3.24 1.51 29.08
CA GLU A 235 -4.38 2.39 28.75
C GLU A 235 -3.89 3.66 28.05
N THR A 236 -2.92 4.36 28.64
CA THR A 236 -2.32 5.59 28.06
C THR A 236 -1.69 5.33 26.69
N GLY A 237 -0.94 4.22 26.54
CA GLY A 237 -0.33 3.86 25.27
C GLY A 237 -1.36 3.59 24.17
N TRP A 238 -2.47 2.94 24.53
CA TRP A 238 -3.57 2.70 23.59
C TRP A 238 -4.25 4.00 23.17
N GLU A 239 -4.57 4.88 24.13
CA GLU A 239 -5.20 6.18 23.89
C GLU A 239 -4.35 7.07 22.98
N ASN A 240 -3.03 7.12 23.21
CA ASN A 240 -2.13 7.99 22.46
C ASN A 240 -1.87 7.49 21.03
N HIS A 241 -1.84 6.17 20.83
CA HIS A 241 -1.25 5.60 19.62
C HIS A 241 -2.20 4.73 18.79
N ASN A 242 -3.36 4.33 19.34
CA ASN A 242 -4.27 3.33 18.74
C ASN A 242 -3.58 1.99 18.44
N PHE A 243 -2.60 1.62 19.26
CA PHE A 243 -1.96 0.31 19.28
C PHE A 243 -1.37 0.03 20.67
N ASN A 244 -0.99 -1.22 20.93
CA ASN A 244 -0.48 -1.66 22.22
C ASN A 244 0.99 -1.24 22.44
N GLU A 245 1.25 0.02 22.76
CA GLU A 245 2.60 0.52 23.07
C GLU A 245 3.24 -0.26 24.23
N PHE A 246 2.45 -0.66 25.23
CA PHE A 246 2.96 -1.45 26.36
C PHE A 246 3.51 -2.80 25.91
N ALA A 247 2.88 -3.50 24.94
CA ALA A 247 3.46 -4.68 24.31
C ALA A 247 4.74 -4.33 23.55
N SER A 248 4.75 -3.26 22.76
CA SER A 248 5.95 -2.77 22.07
C SER A 248 7.13 -2.55 23.02
N SER A 249 6.89 -2.01 24.22
CA SER A 249 7.94 -1.75 25.22
C SER A 249 8.65 -3.01 25.73
N GLN A 250 7.99 -4.17 25.60
CA GLN A 250 8.53 -5.48 25.98
C GLN A 250 9.26 -6.18 24.84
N ILE A 251 9.14 -5.65 23.62
CA ILE A 251 9.73 -6.18 22.39
C ILE A 251 11.04 -5.44 22.11
N SER A 252 12.07 -6.19 21.74
CA SER A 252 13.35 -5.59 21.35
C SER A 252 13.16 -4.63 20.16
N ILE A 253 13.85 -3.48 20.17
CA ILE A 253 13.97 -2.62 18.99
C ILE A 253 14.87 -3.26 17.91
N GLU A 254 15.52 -4.39 18.23
CA GLU A 254 16.45 -5.14 17.37
C GLU A 254 15.96 -6.57 17.06
N ARG A 255 14.66 -6.87 17.26
CA ARG A 255 14.14 -8.23 17.08
C ARG A 255 14.37 -8.76 15.65
N GLU A 256 14.56 -10.07 15.52
CA GLU A 256 14.35 -10.69 14.20
C GLU A 256 12.87 -10.71 13.83
N VAL A 257 12.64 -10.72 12.52
CA VAL A 257 11.33 -10.80 11.88
C VAL A 257 11.32 -12.03 10.95
N PRO A 258 10.15 -12.63 10.67
CA PRO A 258 10.04 -13.71 9.69
C PRO A 258 10.47 -13.23 8.28
N ASP A 259 10.71 -14.20 7.41
CA ASP A 259 11.00 -13.98 5.99
C ASP A 259 9.82 -14.55 5.18
N TYR A 260 8.96 -13.67 4.67
CA TYR A 260 7.79 -14.00 3.87
C TYR A 260 8.05 -13.86 2.37
N ARG A 261 9.31 -13.73 1.95
CA ARG A 261 9.64 -13.67 0.53
C ARG A 261 9.26 -14.98 -0.17
N PRO A 262 8.66 -14.92 -1.37
CA PRO A 262 8.44 -16.11 -2.18
C PRO A 262 9.75 -16.86 -2.47
N PRO A 263 9.72 -18.19 -2.66
CA PRO A 263 10.91 -18.99 -2.95
C PRO A 263 11.77 -18.43 -4.10
N GLY A 264 11.16 -17.94 -5.18
CA GLY A 264 11.89 -17.38 -6.33
C GLY A 264 12.72 -16.13 -6.01
N CYS A 265 12.49 -15.47 -4.87
CA CYS A 265 13.21 -14.28 -4.43
C CYS A 265 14.51 -14.59 -3.68
N VAL A 266 14.62 -15.76 -3.06
CA VAL A 266 15.75 -16.12 -2.19
C VAL A 266 17.00 -16.51 -3.00
N GLU A 267 16.80 -16.95 -4.25
CA GLU A 267 17.84 -17.58 -5.06
C GLU A 267 18.70 -16.60 -5.90
N LYS A 268 18.33 -15.31 -5.96
CA LYS A 268 18.99 -14.32 -6.83
C LYS A 268 19.68 -13.21 -6.03
N PRO A 269 21.01 -13.08 -6.10
CA PRO A 269 21.69 -11.93 -5.52
C PRO A 269 21.31 -10.65 -6.29
N PRO A 270 21.28 -9.48 -5.63
CA PRO A 270 20.99 -8.22 -6.30
C PRO A 270 22.02 -7.92 -7.38
N SER A 271 21.62 -7.19 -8.42
CA SER A 271 22.56 -6.67 -9.41
C SER A 271 23.65 -5.80 -8.77
N SER A 272 24.85 -5.85 -9.35
CA SER A 272 25.94 -4.97 -8.96
C SER A 272 25.67 -3.53 -9.41
N ASN A 273 26.12 -2.53 -8.64
CA ASN A 273 26.01 -1.10 -8.95
C ASN A 273 24.59 -0.49 -8.86
N LEU A 274 23.81 -0.88 -7.84
CA LEU A 274 22.54 -0.25 -7.55
C LEU A 274 22.70 1.22 -7.07
N PRO A 275 21.75 2.11 -7.40
CA PRO A 275 21.77 3.49 -6.94
C PRO A 275 21.58 3.59 -5.42
N ARG A 276 22.19 4.59 -4.78
CA ARG A 276 21.97 4.85 -3.34
C ARG A 276 20.59 5.48 -3.10
N ALA A 277 20.00 5.22 -1.95
CA ALA A 277 18.70 5.73 -1.55
C ALA A 277 18.76 6.68 -0.35
N SER A 278 18.02 7.79 -0.43
CA SER A 278 17.64 8.59 0.74
C SER A 278 16.32 8.06 1.28
N ILE A 279 16.34 7.52 2.49
CA ILE A 279 15.17 6.94 3.16
C ILE A 279 14.53 8.03 4.02
N ILE A 280 13.29 8.42 3.73
CA ILE A 280 12.56 9.50 4.38
C ILE A 280 11.48 8.91 5.27
N ILE A 281 11.54 9.22 6.57
CA ILE A 281 10.60 8.74 7.59
C ILE A 281 9.97 9.95 8.26
N CYS A 282 8.73 10.26 7.90
CA CYS A 282 7.96 11.31 8.56
C CYS A 282 7.26 10.74 9.80
N PHE A 283 7.23 11.51 10.89
CA PHE A 283 6.57 11.08 12.12
C PHE A 283 5.95 12.28 12.86
N TYR A 284 4.96 11.98 13.69
CA TYR A 284 4.38 12.91 14.64
C TYR A 284 3.86 12.12 15.84
N ASN A 285 4.35 12.43 17.03
CA ASN A 285 3.97 11.74 18.27
C ASN A 285 3.95 10.21 18.14
N GLU A 286 4.95 9.64 17.45
CA GLU A 286 5.10 8.19 17.36
C GLU A 286 5.55 7.60 18.70
N ALA A 287 5.20 6.36 19.00
CA ALA A 287 5.73 5.69 20.19
C ALA A 287 7.26 5.52 20.09
N TRP A 288 7.99 5.84 21.17
CA TRP A 288 9.47 5.83 21.19
C TRP A 288 10.06 4.51 20.72
N THR A 289 9.57 3.39 21.27
CA THR A 289 10.09 2.06 20.94
C THR A 289 9.78 1.63 19.51
N VAL A 290 8.68 2.13 18.94
CA VAL A 290 8.27 1.82 17.57
C VAL A 290 9.12 2.61 16.58
N LEU A 291 9.29 3.91 16.78
CA LEU A 291 10.17 4.75 15.94
C LEU A 291 11.61 4.21 15.93
N LEU A 292 12.16 3.87 17.11
CA LEU A 292 13.50 3.29 17.18
C LEU A 292 13.58 1.93 16.50
N ARG A 293 12.56 1.08 16.61
CA ARG A 293 12.52 -0.22 15.93
C ARG A 293 12.53 -0.05 14.42
N THR A 294 11.79 0.92 13.88
CA THR A 294 11.85 1.29 12.46
C THR A 294 13.27 1.68 12.04
N ILE A 295 13.91 2.59 12.78
CA ILE A 295 15.29 3.04 12.50
C ILE A 295 16.27 1.85 12.50
N HIS A 296 16.23 1.04 13.55
CA HIS A 296 17.11 -0.12 13.68
C HIS A 296 16.86 -1.15 12.58
N SER A 297 15.59 -1.39 12.23
CA SER A 297 15.22 -2.33 11.17
C SER A 297 15.77 -1.88 9.81
N VAL A 298 15.61 -0.60 9.46
CA VAL A 298 16.16 -0.03 8.21
C VAL A 298 17.67 -0.21 8.13
N PHE A 299 18.43 0.20 9.15
CA PHE A 299 19.89 0.08 9.12
C PHE A 299 20.37 -1.37 9.16
N ARG A 300 19.63 -2.27 9.81
CA ARG A 300 20.00 -3.68 9.92
C ARG A 300 19.78 -4.46 8.63
N LYS A 301 18.67 -4.19 7.95
CA LYS A 301 18.16 -4.99 6.83
C LYS A 301 18.46 -4.38 5.46
N SER A 302 19.24 -3.30 5.44
CA SER A 302 19.68 -2.61 4.22
C SER A 302 21.20 -2.69 4.09
N PRO A 303 21.74 -3.01 2.90
CA PRO A 303 23.18 -2.93 2.66
C PRO A 303 23.69 -1.49 2.90
N PRO A 304 24.71 -1.27 3.76
CA PRO A 304 25.14 0.08 4.16
C PRO A 304 25.57 0.98 3.00
N GLU A 305 26.11 0.41 1.94
CA GLU A 305 26.54 1.09 0.71
C GLU A 305 25.36 1.65 -0.08
N LEU A 306 24.18 1.02 -0.01
CA LEU A 306 22.97 1.48 -0.69
C LEU A 306 22.24 2.59 0.07
N ILE A 307 22.57 2.82 1.34
CA ILE A 307 22.03 3.94 2.12
C ILE A 307 22.83 5.22 1.81
N ALA A 308 22.21 6.18 1.14
CA ALA A 308 22.71 7.56 1.08
C ALA A 308 22.63 8.16 2.48
N GLU A 309 21.42 8.18 3.03
CA GLU A 309 21.04 8.72 4.33
C GLU A 309 19.64 8.25 4.74
N VAL A 310 19.34 8.33 6.03
CA VAL A 310 18.00 8.20 6.60
C VAL A 310 17.62 9.57 7.17
N ILE A 311 16.55 10.17 6.68
CA ILE A 311 16.05 11.49 7.09
C ILE A 311 14.77 11.28 7.89
N LEU A 312 14.85 11.52 9.19
CA LEU A 312 13.67 11.66 10.03
C LEU A 312 13.10 13.06 9.85
N VAL A 313 11.80 13.17 9.62
CA VAL A 313 11.10 14.45 9.56
C VAL A 313 10.02 14.48 10.64
N ASP A 314 10.31 15.21 11.71
CA ASP A 314 9.37 15.48 12.80
C ASP A 314 8.37 16.55 12.37
N ASP A 315 7.11 16.15 12.18
CA ASP A 315 6.01 17.07 11.84
C ASP A 315 5.40 17.72 13.09
N PHE A 316 6.28 18.32 13.91
CA PHE A 316 5.94 19.13 15.08
C PHE A 316 5.37 18.32 16.26
N SER A 317 6.02 17.21 16.62
CA SER A 317 5.68 16.42 17.80
C SER A 317 5.81 17.24 19.10
N ASP A 318 4.93 16.97 20.07
CA ASP A 318 4.93 17.60 21.39
C ASP A 318 5.37 16.64 22.52
N ALA A 319 5.50 15.35 22.23
CA ALA A 319 5.99 14.36 23.19
C ALA A 319 7.43 14.68 23.62
N VAL A 320 7.66 14.78 24.95
CA VAL A 320 8.95 15.16 25.54
C VAL A 320 10.12 14.30 25.06
N VAL A 321 9.88 12.99 24.87
CA VAL A 321 10.89 12.04 24.38
C VAL A 321 11.34 12.32 22.94
N MET A 322 10.52 13.02 22.14
CA MET A 322 10.80 13.35 20.75
C MET A 322 11.65 14.61 20.57
N ASP A 323 11.89 15.38 21.64
CA ASP A 323 12.74 16.57 21.60
C ASP A 323 14.21 16.22 21.85
N LYS A 324 14.76 16.61 23.01
CA LYS A 324 16.18 16.42 23.34
C LYS A 324 16.64 14.96 23.31
N PRO A 325 15.91 13.97 23.86
CA PRO A 325 16.37 12.57 23.85
C PRO A 325 16.53 12.00 22.43
N LEU A 326 15.60 12.31 21.52
CA LEU A 326 15.70 11.90 20.13
C LEU A 326 16.88 12.58 19.42
N ALA A 327 17.08 13.89 19.64
CA ALA A 327 18.21 14.61 19.07
C ALA A 327 19.56 14.04 19.51
N GLU A 328 19.69 13.70 20.80
CA GLU A 328 20.88 13.05 21.35
C GLU A 328 21.09 11.66 20.73
N TYR A 329 20.03 10.85 20.60
CA TYR A 329 20.10 9.54 19.94
C TYR A 329 20.56 9.68 18.47
N VAL A 330 19.94 10.56 17.69
CA VAL A 330 20.29 10.79 16.27
C VAL A 330 21.76 11.23 16.13
N ALA A 331 22.27 12.04 17.05
CA ALA A 331 23.67 12.46 17.05
C ALA A 331 24.66 11.29 17.21
N THR A 332 24.24 10.13 17.73
CA THR A 332 25.11 8.93 17.86
C THR A 332 25.17 8.07 16.60
N VAL A 333 24.31 8.33 15.62
CA VAL A 333 24.08 7.45 14.46
C VAL A 333 24.62 8.09 13.18
N SER A 334 25.52 7.38 12.49
CA SER A 334 25.97 7.80 11.15
C SER A 334 24.86 7.65 10.11
N LYS A 335 24.82 8.56 9.14
CA LYS A 335 23.81 8.65 8.07
C LYS A 335 22.37 8.90 8.53
N LEU A 336 22.09 9.10 9.83
CA LEU A 336 20.77 9.48 10.34
C LEU A 336 20.72 11.01 10.55
N ARG A 337 19.73 11.65 9.95
CA ARG A 337 19.47 13.09 10.03
C ARG A 337 18.09 13.32 10.64
N LEU A 338 17.90 14.48 11.29
CA LEU A 338 16.64 14.88 11.88
C LEU A 338 16.28 16.30 11.42
N LEU A 339 15.17 16.40 10.69
CA LEU A 339 14.52 17.65 10.32
C LEU A 339 13.32 17.86 11.24
N ARG A 340 13.10 19.10 11.68
CA ARG A 340 11.91 19.48 12.45
C ARG A 340 11.12 20.55 11.74
N MET A 341 9.84 20.29 11.51
CA MET A 341 8.91 21.29 11.01
C MET A 341 8.68 22.37 12.08
N THR A 342 8.47 23.63 11.67
CA THR A 342 8.22 24.74 12.61
C THR A 342 6.78 24.81 13.10
N LYS A 343 5.89 24.01 12.51
CA LYS A 343 4.49 23.85 12.88
C LYS A 343 3.95 22.54 12.34
N ARG A 344 2.86 22.04 12.93
CA ARG A 344 2.10 20.89 12.43
C ARG A 344 1.61 21.18 11.01
N SER A 345 2.18 20.48 10.03
CA SER A 345 2.01 20.78 8.60
C SER A 345 1.37 19.65 7.81
N GLY A 346 1.42 18.42 8.34
CA GLY A 346 0.90 17.22 7.69
C GLY A 346 1.95 16.43 6.93
N LEU A 347 1.62 15.16 6.66
CA LEU A 347 2.49 14.18 6.01
C LEU A 347 3.08 14.69 4.70
N VAL A 348 2.26 15.27 3.82
CA VAL A 348 2.70 15.77 2.52
C VAL A 348 3.80 16.82 2.66
N LYS A 349 3.62 17.82 3.53
CA LYS A 349 4.60 18.90 3.71
C LYS A 349 5.88 18.41 4.39
N ALA A 350 5.75 17.49 5.34
CA ALA A 350 6.90 16.82 5.95
C ALA A 350 7.70 16.02 4.91
N ARG A 351 7.02 15.25 4.04
CA ARG A 351 7.69 14.53 2.92
C ARG A 351 8.38 15.50 1.98
N LEU A 352 7.75 16.61 1.60
CA LEU A 352 8.36 17.63 0.75
C LEU A 352 9.63 18.24 1.36
N ALA A 353 9.66 18.46 2.69
CA ALA A 353 10.89 18.88 3.38
C ALA A 353 11.99 17.81 3.29
N GLY A 354 11.65 16.53 3.51
CA GLY A 354 12.59 15.42 3.33
C GLY A 354 13.12 15.29 1.90
N ILE A 355 12.27 15.44 0.88
CA ILE A 355 12.66 15.35 -0.54
C ILE A 355 13.65 16.46 -0.90
N LYS A 356 13.42 17.67 -0.37
CA LYS A 356 14.29 18.82 -0.60
C LYS A 356 15.71 18.60 -0.07
N GLU A 357 15.82 17.97 1.10
CA GLU A 357 17.10 17.70 1.77
C GLU A 357 17.78 16.40 1.34
N ALA A 358 17.05 15.49 0.70
CA ALA A 358 17.58 14.22 0.21
C ALA A 358 18.69 14.43 -0.83
N SER A 359 19.80 13.71 -0.70
CA SER A 359 20.95 13.73 -1.61
C SER A 359 21.01 12.51 -2.54
N GLY A 360 20.35 11.41 -2.17
CA GLY A 360 20.31 10.18 -2.95
C GLY A 360 19.54 10.32 -4.26
N PRO A 361 19.95 9.59 -5.33
CA PRO A 361 19.22 9.56 -6.60
C PRO A 361 17.85 8.87 -6.48
N VAL A 362 17.68 7.95 -5.52
CA VAL A 362 16.40 7.29 -5.23
C VAL A 362 15.86 7.77 -3.89
N LEU A 363 14.57 8.06 -3.85
CA LEU A 363 13.84 8.39 -2.63
C LEU A 363 13.06 7.16 -2.18
N VAL A 364 13.16 6.79 -0.91
CA VAL A 364 12.38 5.70 -0.32
C VAL A 364 11.60 6.26 0.86
N PHE A 365 10.28 6.18 0.81
CA PHE A 365 9.42 6.62 1.89
C PHE A 365 9.04 5.41 2.74
N LEU A 366 9.10 5.58 4.06
CA LEU A 366 8.59 4.62 5.04
C LEU A 366 7.82 5.38 6.13
N ASP A 367 6.78 4.75 6.67
CA ASP A 367 6.14 5.25 7.88
C ASP A 367 7.02 4.98 9.11
N SER A 368 6.76 5.67 10.23
CA SER A 368 7.53 5.55 11.47
C SER A 368 7.30 4.28 12.28
N HIS A 369 6.42 3.40 11.81
CA HIS A 369 5.94 2.20 12.50
C HIS A 369 5.97 0.99 11.56
N VAL A 370 7.17 0.71 11.03
CA VAL A 370 7.42 -0.40 10.11
C VAL A 370 8.61 -1.24 10.53
N GLU A 371 8.64 -2.49 10.09
CA GLU A 371 9.80 -3.37 10.25
C GLU A 371 10.09 -4.02 8.89
N CYS A 372 11.28 -3.75 8.37
CA CYS A 372 11.80 -4.28 7.12
C CYS A 372 12.22 -5.74 7.27
N GLU A 373 11.95 -6.56 6.26
CA GLU A 373 12.47 -7.92 6.18
C GLU A 373 13.84 -7.99 5.48
N GLU A 374 14.45 -9.17 5.48
CA GLU A 374 15.75 -9.40 4.87
C GLU A 374 15.72 -9.12 3.36
N GLY A 375 16.66 -8.29 2.88
CA GLY A 375 16.78 -7.98 1.46
C GLY A 375 15.64 -7.11 0.90
N TRP A 376 14.92 -6.35 1.73
CA TRP A 376 13.81 -5.51 1.27
C TRP A 376 14.23 -4.40 0.30
N LEU A 377 15.38 -3.76 0.50
CA LEU A 377 15.77 -2.55 -0.24
C LEU A 377 16.26 -2.84 -1.68
N PRO A 378 17.19 -3.79 -1.93
CA PRO A 378 17.76 -3.99 -3.27
C PRO A 378 16.75 -4.23 -4.40
N PRO A 379 15.67 -5.04 -4.22
CA PRO A 379 14.67 -5.25 -5.27
C PRO A 379 13.97 -3.96 -5.70
N LEU A 380 13.72 -3.03 -4.76
CA LEU A 380 13.13 -1.72 -5.08
C LEU A 380 14.05 -0.90 -5.98
N LEU A 381 15.34 -0.88 -5.65
CA LEU A 381 16.36 -0.10 -6.36
C LEU A 381 16.68 -0.68 -7.74
N GLU A 382 16.62 -2.01 -7.88
CA GLU A 382 16.83 -2.70 -9.14
C GLU A 382 15.78 -2.32 -10.18
N VAL A 383 14.51 -2.28 -9.78
CA VAL A 383 13.42 -1.84 -10.66
C VAL A 383 13.61 -0.38 -11.07
N ILE A 384 13.97 0.50 -10.14
CA ILE A 384 14.18 1.93 -10.45
C ILE A 384 15.38 2.15 -11.38
N ALA A 385 16.46 1.37 -11.19
CA ALA A 385 17.62 1.44 -12.08
C ALA A 385 17.28 1.07 -13.53
N GLN A 386 16.31 0.17 -13.74
CA GLN A 386 15.85 -0.26 -15.07
C GLN A 386 14.70 0.61 -15.61
N HIS A 387 13.82 1.08 -14.73
CA HIS A 387 12.58 1.78 -15.03
C HIS A 387 12.42 3.00 -14.09
N PRO A 388 13.19 4.09 -14.34
CA PRO A 388 13.17 5.27 -13.46
C PRO A 388 11.83 6.03 -13.47
N ASP A 389 10.93 5.69 -14.40
CA ASP A 389 9.56 6.22 -14.47
C ASP A 389 8.56 5.48 -13.56
N LYS A 390 8.98 4.44 -12.85
CA LYS A 390 8.11 3.64 -11.98
C LYS A 390 8.32 3.99 -10.51
N ALA A 391 7.19 4.09 -9.79
CA ALA A 391 7.19 3.97 -8.34
C ALA A 391 7.08 2.49 -7.97
N VAL A 392 7.87 2.06 -6.99
CA VAL A 392 7.97 0.65 -6.60
C VAL A 392 7.57 0.53 -5.14
N THR A 393 6.57 -0.29 -4.82
CA THR A 393 6.17 -0.54 -3.44
C THR A 393 6.67 -1.92 -2.99
N PRO A 394 7.04 -2.10 -1.72
CA PRO A 394 7.19 -3.44 -1.16
C PRO A 394 5.82 -4.14 -1.09
N GLY A 395 5.82 -5.46 -0.92
CA GLY A 395 4.72 -6.17 -0.26
C GLY A 395 4.62 -5.68 1.18
N ILE A 396 3.42 -5.24 1.59
CA ILE A 396 3.20 -4.62 2.90
C ILE A 396 2.53 -5.61 3.84
N ASP A 397 3.34 -6.23 4.68
CA ASP A 397 2.90 -7.19 5.70
C ASP A 397 2.22 -6.51 6.89
N VAL A 398 1.49 -7.29 7.67
CA VAL A 398 0.80 -6.79 8.86
C VAL A 398 1.65 -7.04 10.10
N ILE A 399 1.85 -6.00 10.89
CA ILE A 399 2.18 -6.11 12.31
C ILE A 399 0.87 -5.85 13.08
N ASP A 400 0.35 -6.88 13.73
CA ASP A 400 -0.90 -6.77 14.49
C ASP A 400 -0.75 -5.72 15.61
N HIS A 401 -1.61 -4.71 15.62
CA HIS A 401 -1.48 -3.58 16.55
C HIS A 401 -1.76 -3.94 18.01
N LYS A 402 -2.35 -5.12 18.29
CA LYS A 402 -2.65 -5.61 19.65
C LYS A 402 -1.52 -6.41 20.26
N THR A 403 -0.86 -7.24 19.45
CA THR A 403 0.09 -8.27 19.89
C THR A 403 1.46 -8.14 19.25
N PHE A 404 1.63 -7.30 18.24
CA PHE A 404 2.85 -7.12 17.44
C PHE A 404 3.31 -8.39 16.72
N SER A 405 2.40 -9.34 16.48
CA SER A 405 2.67 -10.51 15.64
C SER A 405 2.72 -10.13 14.17
N PHE A 406 3.56 -10.81 13.40
CA PHE A 406 3.67 -10.66 11.96
C PHE A 406 2.65 -11.54 11.23
N GLY A 407 2.02 -10.99 10.19
CA GLY A 407 1.14 -11.71 9.28
C GLY A 407 1.47 -11.42 7.82
N ASP A 408 1.57 -12.49 7.02
CA ASP A 408 1.78 -12.42 5.58
C ASP A 408 0.51 -11.91 4.86
N THR A 409 0.67 -10.92 3.99
CA THR A 409 -0.42 -10.34 3.16
C THR A 409 -0.18 -10.49 1.66
N SER A 410 0.69 -11.42 1.26
CA SER A 410 0.98 -11.73 -0.14
C SER A 410 -0.28 -11.91 -0.97
N GLY A 411 -0.24 -11.46 -2.23
CA GLY A 411 -1.38 -11.60 -3.15
C GLY A 411 -2.29 -10.38 -3.27
N ASN A 412 -1.96 -9.28 -2.57
CA ASN A 412 -2.71 -8.03 -2.62
C ASN A 412 -1.93 -6.92 -3.34
N ILE A 413 -2.66 -6.10 -4.09
CA ILE A 413 -2.17 -4.85 -4.70
C ILE A 413 -3.11 -3.69 -4.30
N GLY A 414 -2.72 -2.48 -4.68
CA GLY A 414 -3.53 -1.30 -4.46
C GLY A 414 -4.66 -1.13 -5.47
N GLY A 415 -5.87 -0.96 -4.96
CA GLY A 415 -7.02 -0.43 -5.66
C GLY A 415 -7.51 0.89 -5.05
N MET A 416 -8.63 1.38 -5.55
CA MET A 416 -9.38 2.47 -4.94
C MET A 416 -10.87 2.22 -5.07
N ASP A 417 -11.66 2.73 -4.14
CA ASP A 417 -13.08 2.95 -4.37
C ASP A 417 -13.29 4.31 -5.07
N PHE A 418 -14.30 4.38 -5.93
CA PHE A 418 -14.58 5.62 -6.64
C PHE A 418 -15.40 6.63 -5.81
N GLU A 419 -16.21 6.16 -4.86
CA GLU A 419 -17.17 7.00 -4.13
C GLU A 419 -16.49 7.95 -3.13
N GLY A 420 -15.54 7.45 -2.35
CA GLY A 420 -14.74 8.21 -1.39
C GLY A 420 -13.35 8.58 -1.90
N LEU A 421 -12.93 8.02 -3.04
CA LEU A 421 -11.54 8.07 -3.52
C LEU A 421 -10.56 7.62 -2.43
N THR A 422 -10.91 6.54 -1.73
CA THR A 422 -10.06 5.95 -0.71
C THR A 422 -9.35 4.73 -1.23
N PHE A 423 -8.26 4.36 -0.57
CA PHE A 423 -7.49 3.20 -0.92
C PHE A 423 -8.19 1.92 -0.47
N THR A 424 -8.12 0.88 -1.28
CA THR A 424 -8.54 -0.47 -0.89
C THR A 424 -7.52 -1.50 -1.36
N TRP A 425 -7.44 -2.63 -0.67
CA TRP A 425 -6.67 -3.78 -1.11
C TRP A 425 -7.52 -4.61 -2.08
N ILE A 426 -6.94 -4.96 -3.22
CA ILE A 426 -7.56 -5.92 -4.15
C ILE A 426 -6.62 -7.10 -4.37
N SER A 427 -7.19 -8.28 -4.48
CA SER A 427 -6.42 -9.47 -4.84
C SER A 427 -5.94 -9.40 -6.28
N PHE A 428 -4.86 -10.12 -6.60
CA PHE A 428 -4.36 -10.20 -7.96
C PHE A 428 -5.45 -10.62 -8.94
N LEU A 429 -5.72 -9.75 -9.92
CA LEU A 429 -6.69 -10.03 -10.97
C LEU A 429 -6.18 -11.18 -11.86
N PRO A 430 -7.08 -12.01 -12.44
CA PRO A 430 -6.68 -13.19 -13.21
C PRO A 430 -5.70 -12.88 -14.35
N TRP A 431 -5.87 -11.76 -15.03
CA TRP A 431 -5.00 -11.34 -16.14
C TRP A 431 -3.57 -10.98 -15.69
N MET A 432 -3.39 -10.52 -14.44
CA MET A 432 -2.06 -10.26 -13.89
C MET A 432 -1.30 -11.56 -13.64
N ARG A 433 -1.97 -12.55 -13.06
CA ARG A 433 -1.38 -13.88 -12.79
C ARG A 433 -0.97 -14.61 -14.06
N GLN A 434 -1.67 -14.37 -15.17
CA GLN A 434 -1.34 -14.95 -16.47
C GLN A 434 -0.07 -14.34 -17.09
N ASN A 435 0.26 -13.10 -16.72
CA ASN A 435 1.44 -12.39 -17.23
C ASN A 435 2.69 -12.56 -16.37
N THR A 436 2.57 -13.16 -15.17
CA THR A 436 3.71 -13.50 -14.31
C THR A 436 4.25 -14.87 -14.64
N THR A 437 5.57 -14.99 -14.79
CA THR A 437 6.28 -16.25 -15.03
C THR A 437 6.87 -16.86 -13.76
N SER A 438 7.10 -16.01 -12.75
CA SER A 438 7.65 -16.34 -11.45
C SER A 438 6.90 -15.60 -10.35
N ASP A 439 6.91 -16.16 -9.13
CA ASP A 439 6.41 -15.50 -7.92
C ASP A 439 7.30 -14.33 -7.46
N ALA A 440 8.48 -14.19 -8.05
CA ALA A 440 9.40 -13.07 -7.88
C ALA A 440 9.15 -11.90 -8.84
N ASP A 441 8.30 -12.06 -9.85
CA ASP A 441 8.05 -11.04 -10.87
C ASP A 441 7.30 -9.83 -10.28
N VAL A 442 7.65 -8.62 -10.73
CA VAL A 442 6.97 -7.40 -10.32
C VAL A 442 5.52 -7.37 -10.81
N ILE A 443 4.63 -6.78 -10.01
CA ILE A 443 3.20 -6.82 -10.27
C ILE A 443 2.69 -5.40 -10.44
N VAL A 444 2.01 -5.14 -11.56
CA VAL A 444 1.41 -3.83 -11.83
C VAL A 444 0.30 -3.55 -10.83
N SER A 445 0.30 -2.34 -10.26
CA SER A 445 -0.70 -1.92 -9.28
C SER A 445 -1.44 -0.67 -9.75
N PRO A 446 -2.78 -0.66 -9.80
CA PRO A 446 -3.55 0.55 -10.12
C PRO A 446 -3.24 1.72 -9.19
N THR A 447 -3.16 1.45 -7.89
CA THR A 447 -2.85 2.45 -6.87
C THR A 447 -1.74 1.96 -5.92
N MET A 448 -1.34 2.80 -4.99
CA MET A 448 -0.47 2.44 -3.87
C MET A 448 -1.11 2.82 -2.53
N ALA A 449 -0.77 2.10 -1.46
CA ALA A 449 -1.17 2.48 -0.10
C ALA A 449 -0.61 3.88 0.26
N GLY A 450 0.60 4.18 -0.23
CA GLY A 450 1.22 5.51 -0.17
C GLY A 450 2.13 5.76 1.02
N GLY A 451 2.12 4.88 2.04
CA GLY A 451 3.06 4.91 3.17
C GLY A 451 4.49 4.49 2.79
N LEU A 452 4.59 3.44 1.96
CA LEU A 452 5.85 2.78 1.65
C LEU A 452 6.05 2.65 0.13
N PHE A 453 7.06 3.35 -0.41
CA PHE A 453 7.44 3.23 -1.82
C PHE A 453 8.82 3.82 -2.10
N ALA A 454 9.43 3.38 -3.19
CA ALA A 454 10.65 3.94 -3.76
C ALA A 454 10.35 4.62 -5.11
N ILE A 455 11.05 5.72 -5.42
CA ILE A 455 10.91 6.44 -6.69
C ILE A 455 12.22 7.15 -7.05
N ASP A 456 12.54 7.24 -8.35
CA ASP A 456 13.63 8.09 -8.83
C ASP A 456 13.37 9.56 -8.47
N LYS A 457 14.36 10.22 -7.86
CA LYS A 457 14.23 11.60 -7.39
C LYS A 457 13.95 12.57 -8.53
N GLN A 458 14.66 12.45 -9.65
CA GLN A 458 14.53 13.38 -10.77
C GLN A 458 13.20 13.22 -11.48
N PHE A 459 12.75 11.98 -11.65
CA PHE A 459 11.41 11.69 -12.15
C PHE A 459 10.34 12.25 -11.21
N PHE A 460 10.49 12.07 -9.89
CA PHE A 460 9.50 12.58 -8.94
C PHE A 460 9.40 14.11 -8.95
N LEU A 461 10.54 14.81 -9.03
CA LEU A 461 10.59 16.26 -9.21
C LEU A 461 9.94 16.69 -10.53
N LYS A 462 10.25 15.99 -11.63
CA LYS A 462 9.71 16.28 -12.96
C LYS A 462 8.18 16.20 -13.01
N ILE A 463 7.58 15.21 -12.33
CA ILE A 463 6.11 15.07 -12.28
C ILE A 463 5.45 15.97 -11.23
N GLY A 464 6.21 16.87 -10.58
CA GLY A 464 5.73 17.85 -9.62
C GLY A 464 5.51 17.32 -8.20
N THR A 465 6.10 16.19 -7.84
CA THR A 465 6.01 15.59 -6.50
C THR A 465 4.57 15.40 -6.01
N TYR A 466 4.25 15.84 -4.79
CA TYR A 466 2.90 15.86 -4.22
C TYR A 466 2.18 17.18 -4.51
N ASP A 467 0.83 17.16 -4.52
CA ASP A 467 0.04 18.39 -4.42
C ASP A 467 0.23 19.03 -3.03
N PRO A 468 0.87 20.21 -2.93
CA PRO A 468 1.10 20.89 -1.66
C PRO A 468 -0.17 21.42 -0.99
N GLY A 469 -1.29 21.47 -1.74
CA GLY A 469 -2.60 21.86 -1.25
C GLY A 469 -3.33 20.75 -0.49
N LEU A 470 -2.80 19.53 -0.46
CA LEU A 470 -3.30 18.44 0.39
C LEU A 470 -2.89 18.70 1.84
N LEU A 471 -3.85 18.53 2.76
CA LEU A 471 -3.68 18.87 4.17
C LEU A 471 -3.62 17.62 5.03
N ILE A 472 -2.76 17.64 6.05
CA ILE A 472 -2.61 16.62 7.11
C ILE A 472 -2.35 15.21 6.57
N TRP A 473 -3.40 14.51 6.14
CA TRP A 473 -3.38 13.13 5.67
C TRP A 473 -4.61 12.83 4.80
N GLY A 474 -4.48 11.89 3.86
CA GLY A 474 -5.58 11.34 3.08
C GLY A 474 -5.64 11.91 1.67
N GLY A 475 -5.88 11.03 0.69
CA GLY A 475 -6.00 11.35 -0.72
C GLY A 475 -4.67 11.50 -1.47
N GLU A 476 -3.55 11.73 -0.79
CA GLU A 476 -2.24 11.93 -1.44
C GLU A 476 -1.73 10.68 -2.16
N ASN A 477 -2.08 9.51 -1.63
CA ASN A 477 -1.76 8.22 -2.23
C ASN A 477 -2.53 7.97 -3.53
N ILE A 478 -3.83 8.32 -3.57
CA ILE A 478 -4.65 8.24 -4.79
C ILE A 478 -4.26 9.32 -5.79
N GLU A 479 -4.03 10.56 -5.33
CA GLU A 479 -3.52 11.67 -6.16
C GLU A 479 -2.24 11.27 -6.89
N LEU A 480 -1.26 10.78 -6.14
CA LEU A 480 0.02 10.35 -6.68
C LEU A 480 -0.13 9.14 -7.60
N SER A 481 -1.03 8.20 -7.27
CA SER A 481 -1.27 7.03 -8.12
C SER A 481 -1.79 7.42 -9.50
N LEU A 482 -2.81 8.29 -9.54
CA LEU A 482 -3.36 8.81 -10.79
C LEU A 482 -2.32 9.62 -11.56
N LYS A 483 -1.57 10.49 -10.89
CA LYS A 483 -0.48 11.28 -11.47
C LYS A 483 0.57 10.39 -12.14
N LEU A 484 1.07 9.37 -11.43
CA LEU A 484 2.10 8.46 -11.96
C LEU A 484 1.61 7.76 -13.23
N TRP A 485 0.43 7.16 -13.20
CA TRP A 485 -0.10 6.45 -14.36
C TRP A 485 -0.43 7.37 -15.53
N MET A 486 -1.11 8.48 -15.26
CA MET A 486 -1.60 9.36 -16.30
C MET A 486 -0.48 10.22 -16.90
N CYS A 487 0.60 10.49 -16.18
CA CYS A 487 1.67 11.39 -16.63
C CYS A 487 2.95 10.65 -17.10
N GLY A 488 2.82 9.38 -17.48
CA GLY A 488 3.87 8.64 -18.20
C GLY A 488 4.77 7.76 -17.34
N GLY A 489 4.38 7.49 -16.10
CA GLY A 489 5.05 6.54 -15.21
C GLY A 489 4.23 5.27 -14.98
N GLY A 490 4.23 4.80 -13.74
CA GLY A 490 3.40 3.67 -13.30
C GLY A 490 3.79 3.21 -11.90
N ILE A 491 3.05 2.23 -11.40
CA ILE A 491 3.25 1.66 -10.06
C ILE A 491 3.40 0.16 -10.19
N VAL A 492 4.39 -0.39 -9.50
CA VAL A 492 4.56 -1.82 -9.36
C VAL A 492 4.81 -2.21 -7.91
N VAL A 493 4.30 -3.37 -7.51
CA VAL A 493 4.62 -4.03 -6.25
C VAL A 493 5.74 -5.02 -6.53
N HIS A 494 6.82 -4.97 -5.74
CA HIS A 494 7.88 -5.97 -5.82
C HIS A 494 7.70 -7.04 -4.75
N PRO A 495 7.35 -8.29 -5.10
CA PRO A 495 7.03 -9.33 -4.10
C PRO A 495 8.25 -9.77 -3.26
N CYS A 496 9.46 -9.63 -3.79
CA CYS A 496 10.72 -9.87 -3.06
C CYS A 496 11.10 -8.78 -2.06
N SER A 497 10.48 -7.60 -2.12
CA SER A 497 10.68 -6.54 -1.13
C SER A 497 9.54 -6.61 -0.13
N ARG A 498 9.84 -6.92 1.14
CA ARG A 498 8.83 -7.06 2.20
C ARG A 498 9.08 -6.09 3.34
N VAL A 499 8.05 -5.35 3.73
CA VAL A 499 8.09 -4.45 4.87
C VAL A 499 6.76 -4.54 5.61
N ALA A 500 6.81 -4.91 6.88
CA ALA A 500 5.62 -5.03 7.70
C ALA A 500 5.25 -3.68 8.34
N HIS A 501 3.95 -3.39 8.44
CA HIS A 501 3.40 -2.13 8.91
C HIS A 501 2.40 -2.36 10.06
N ILE A 502 2.40 -1.48 11.07
CA ILE A 502 1.40 -1.51 12.14
C ILE A 502 0.10 -0.85 11.64
N PHE A 503 -0.84 -1.67 11.18
CA PHE A 503 -2.18 -1.21 10.79
C PHE A 503 -3.06 -0.96 12.01
N ARG A 504 -3.64 0.24 12.07
CA ARG A 504 -4.47 0.72 13.19
C ARG A 504 -5.93 0.78 12.75
N ASP A 505 -6.85 0.57 13.68
CA ASP A 505 -8.29 0.70 13.42
C ASP A 505 -8.69 2.17 13.16
N HIS A 506 -8.00 3.10 13.82
CA HIS A 506 -8.23 4.55 13.71
C HIS A 506 -6.91 5.32 13.67
N SER A 507 -6.91 6.47 13.00
CA SER A 507 -5.77 7.37 12.97
C SER A 507 -5.72 8.22 14.26
N PRO A 508 -4.66 8.13 15.10
CA PRO A 508 -4.54 8.98 16.30
C PRO A 508 -4.22 10.44 15.97
N TYR A 509 -3.89 10.73 14.72
CA TYR A 509 -3.35 12.01 14.27
C TYR A 509 -4.41 12.99 13.77
N LEU A 510 -5.64 12.50 13.70
CA LEU A 510 -6.80 13.17 13.17
C LEU A 510 -7.73 13.55 14.33
N GLN A 511 -7.43 14.65 15.01
CA GLN A 511 -8.33 15.24 16.02
C GLN A 511 -9.21 16.32 15.37
N GLY A 512 -10.50 16.40 15.73
CA GLY A 512 -11.43 17.42 15.23
C GLY A 512 -12.00 17.14 13.82
N ASP A 513 -11.98 18.13 12.92
CA ASP A 513 -12.56 18.15 11.56
C ASP A 513 -11.85 17.23 10.55
N ALA A 514 -11.34 16.09 10.99
CA ALA A 514 -10.61 15.12 10.19
C ALA A 514 -11.39 14.61 8.97
N ALA A 515 -12.69 14.41 9.12
CA ALA A 515 -13.57 14.03 8.02
C ALA A 515 -13.60 15.11 6.94
N GLU A 516 -13.60 16.38 7.33
CA GLU A 516 -13.58 17.51 6.40
C GLU A 516 -12.25 17.57 5.64
N VAL A 517 -11.12 17.27 6.31
CA VAL A 517 -9.80 17.24 5.66
C VAL A 517 -9.73 16.16 4.58
N VAL A 518 -10.18 14.95 4.88
CA VAL A 518 -10.17 13.84 3.90
C VAL A 518 -11.11 14.15 2.74
N VAL A 519 -12.34 14.59 3.01
CA VAL A 519 -13.31 14.98 1.98
C VAL A 519 -12.77 16.10 1.10
N ARG A 520 -12.16 17.12 1.71
CA ARG A 520 -11.50 18.22 1.01
C ARG A 520 -10.39 17.70 0.09
N ASN A 521 -9.50 16.85 0.61
CA ASN A 521 -8.39 16.31 -0.16
C ASN A 521 -8.90 15.46 -1.33
N SER A 522 -9.83 14.54 -1.10
CA SER A 522 -10.47 13.75 -2.16
C SER A 522 -11.16 14.63 -3.20
N ALA A 523 -11.82 15.73 -2.79
CA ALA A 523 -12.39 16.70 -3.74
C ALA A 523 -11.32 17.39 -4.60
N ARG A 524 -10.14 17.72 -4.06
CA ARG A 524 -9.01 18.21 -4.87
C ARG A 524 -8.57 17.19 -5.90
N VAL A 525 -8.41 15.93 -5.49
CA VAL A 525 -8.05 14.82 -6.38
C VAL A 525 -9.09 14.66 -7.49
N ALA A 526 -10.37 14.65 -7.12
CA ALA A 526 -11.48 14.54 -8.06
C ALA A 526 -11.45 15.64 -9.11
N GLN A 527 -11.26 16.89 -8.67
CA GLN A 527 -11.27 18.05 -9.55
C GLN A 527 -10.12 18.05 -10.56
N VAL A 528 -8.93 17.59 -10.16
CA VAL A 528 -7.74 17.58 -11.03
C VAL A 528 -7.72 16.35 -11.95
N TRP A 529 -8.03 15.17 -11.42
CA TRP A 529 -7.66 13.91 -12.06
C TRP A 529 -8.82 13.17 -12.74
N LEU A 530 -10.07 13.34 -12.31
CA LEU A 530 -11.19 12.53 -12.82
C LEU A 530 -11.82 13.02 -14.13
N ASP A 531 -11.39 14.15 -14.68
CA ASP A 531 -11.95 14.73 -15.92
C ASP A 531 -13.49 14.76 -15.90
N ASP A 532 -14.17 14.20 -16.91
CA ASP A 532 -15.63 14.16 -16.99
C ASP A 532 -16.27 13.21 -15.97
N TYR A 533 -15.50 12.31 -15.34
CA TYR A 533 -16.02 11.36 -14.34
C TYR A 533 -16.24 12.03 -12.99
N LYS A 534 -15.66 13.21 -12.76
CA LYS A 534 -15.89 13.95 -11.52
C LYS A 534 -17.37 14.28 -11.27
N LYS A 535 -18.22 14.27 -12.30
CA LYS A 535 -19.68 14.41 -12.17
C LYS A 535 -20.35 13.25 -11.42
N PHE A 536 -19.72 12.06 -11.41
CA PHE A 536 -20.20 10.90 -10.66
C PHE A 536 -19.74 10.96 -9.20
N TYR A 537 -18.58 11.59 -8.95
CA TYR A 537 -18.07 11.85 -7.61
C TYR A 537 -18.84 13.01 -6.95
N PHE A 538 -18.88 14.17 -7.62
CA PHE A 538 -19.67 15.34 -7.24
C PHE A 538 -21.13 15.14 -7.63
N LYS A 539 -21.86 14.31 -6.86
CA LYS A 539 -23.31 14.03 -7.05
C LYS A 539 -24.15 15.32 -7.11
N THR A 540 -23.69 16.39 -6.46
CA THR A 540 -24.20 17.77 -6.53
C THR A 540 -23.07 18.74 -6.91
N PRO A 541 -23.37 19.94 -7.46
CA PRO A 541 -22.34 20.95 -7.72
C PRO A 541 -21.52 21.20 -6.46
N TYR A 542 -20.23 20.89 -6.52
CA TYR A 542 -19.31 21.12 -5.41
C TYR A 542 -18.78 22.55 -5.48
N ASP A 543 -18.83 23.25 -4.35
CA ASP A 543 -18.27 24.59 -4.22
C ASP A 543 -16.73 24.50 -4.21
N GLU A 544 -16.08 25.37 -4.99
CA GLU A 544 -14.62 25.53 -5.00
C GLU A 544 -14.07 25.90 -3.63
N SER A 545 -14.91 26.50 -2.76
CA SER A 545 -14.56 26.82 -1.37
C SER A 545 -14.15 25.59 -0.55
N ILE A 546 -14.64 24.39 -0.89
CA ILE A 546 -14.39 23.16 -0.14
C ILE A 546 -12.94 22.67 -0.32
N TYR A 547 -12.43 22.77 -1.55
CA TYR A 547 -11.14 22.17 -1.92
C TYR A 547 -10.04 23.18 -2.25
N GLY A 548 -10.38 24.46 -2.41
CA GLY A 548 -9.46 25.55 -2.70
C GLY A 548 -8.86 25.48 -4.11
N SER A 549 -7.99 26.42 -4.47
CA SER A 549 -7.43 26.47 -5.83
C SER A 549 -6.62 25.21 -6.18
N VAL A 550 -6.88 24.67 -7.38
CA VAL A 550 -6.14 23.56 -8.00
C VAL A 550 -5.48 23.97 -9.31
N GLU A 551 -5.40 25.28 -9.59
CA GLU A 551 -4.91 25.81 -10.86
C GLU A 551 -3.50 25.32 -11.20
N GLN A 552 -2.59 25.33 -10.22
CA GLN A 552 -1.22 24.84 -10.41
C GLN A 552 -1.18 23.34 -10.79
N GLN A 553 -2.04 22.53 -10.18
CA GLN A 553 -2.12 21.09 -10.47
C GLN A 553 -2.71 20.85 -11.87
N LEU A 554 -3.70 21.64 -12.29
CA LEU A 554 -4.25 21.59 -13.64
C LEU A 554 -3.22 22.03 -14.69
N GLN A 555 -2.47 23.11 -14.43
CA GLN A 555 -1.39 23.57 -15.31
C GLN A 555 -0.29 22.53 -15.43
N LEU A 556 0.10 21.88 -14.32
CA LEU A 556 1.06 20.78 -14.31
C LEU A 556 0.56 19.58 -15.13
N LYS A 557 -0.70 19.16 -14.92
CA LYS A 557 -1.33 18.08 -15.70
C LYS A 557 -1.29 18.37 -17.21
N GLN A 558 -1.55 19.62 -17.59
CA GLN A 558 -1.49 20.06 -18.99
C GLN A 558 -0.06 20.11 -19.53
N SER A 559 0.91 20.65 -18.77
CA SER A 559 2.30 20.79 -19.21
C SER A 559 2.97 19.43 -19.42
N LEU A 560 2.67 18.46 -18.56
CA LEU A 560 3.12 17.07 -18.66
C LEU A 560 2.40 16.28 -19.75
N LYS A 561 1.35 16.84 -20.37
CA LYS A 561 0.51 16.18 -21.38
C LYS A 561 -0.04 14.84 -20.89
N CYS A 562 -0.52 14.83 -19.64
CA CYS A 562 -1.02 13.61 -19.02
C CYS A 562 -2.23 13.06 -19.80
N LYS A 563 -2.38 11.74 -19.80
CA LYS A 563 -3.57 11.03 -20.27
C LYS A 563 -4.78 11.42 -19.42
N ASN A 564 -5.96 11.14 -19.95
CA ASN A 564 -7.23 11.40 -19.26
C ASN A 564 -7.68 10.19 -18.42
N PHE A 565 -8.65 10.39 -17.55
CA PHE A 565 -9.15 9.35 -16.66
C PHE A 565 -9.78 8.17 -17.41
N SER A 566 -10.40 8.40 -18.57
CA SER A 566 -10.87 7.32 -19.45
C SER A 566 -9.74 6.39 -19.88
N TRP A 567 -8.54 6.91 -20.14
CA TRP A 567 -7.37 6.10 -20.46
C TRP A 567 -6.93 5.28 -19.23
N TYR A 568 -6.94 5.88 -18.04
CA TYR A 568 -6.61 5.18 -16.79
C TYR A 568 -7.56 3.99 -16.56
N LEU A 569 -8.88 4.20 -16.66
CA LEU A 569 -9.86 3.11 -16.55
C LEU A 569 -9.60 2.04 -17.60
N LYS A 570 -9.36 2.42 -18.85
CA LYS A 570 -9.20 1.43 -19.93
C LYS A 570 -7.94 0.56 -19.80
N TYR A 571 -6.81 1.14 -19.39
CA TYR A 571 -5.50 0.49 -19.51
C TYR A 571 -4.83 0.18 -18.17
N VAL A 572 -5.29 0.77 -17.07
CA VAL A 572 -4.70 0.58 -15.74
C VAL A 572 -5.68 -0.10 -14.80
N TYR A 573 -6.92 0.39 -14.72
CA TYR A 573 -7.91 -0.15 -13.79
C TYR A 573 -9.31 -0.37 -14.42
N PRO A 574 -9.44 -1.34 -15.35
CA PRO A 574 -10.70 -1.59 -16.05
C PRO A 574 -11.80 -2.17 -15.16
N ASP A 575 -11.43 -2.80 -14.06
CA ASP A 575 -12.34 -3.40 -13.09
C ASP A 575 -12.84 -2.42 -12.03
N LEU A 576 -12.43 -1.14 -12.07
CA LEU A 576 -12.93 -0.13 -11.15
C LEU A 576 -14.42 0.12 -11.38
N HIS A 577 -15.23 -0.22 -10.39
CA HIS A 577 -16.66 0.06 -10.42
C HIS A 577 -16.94 1.56 -10.20
N ILE A 578 -17.73 2.13 -11.11
CA ILE A 578 -18.21 3.51 -11.02
C ILE A 578 -19.71 3.47 -11.29
N GLU A 579 -20.48 3.72 -10.23
CA GLU A 579 -21.94 3.73 -10.29
C GLU A 579 -22.44 4.72 -11.36
N GLY A 580 -23.41 4.29 -12.17
CA GLY A 580 -23.96 5.15 -13.23
C GLY A 580 -23.03 5.33 -14.44
N SER A 581 -21.98 4.53 -14.60
CA SER A 581 -21.11 4.52 -15.79
C SER A 581 -20.95 3.13 -16.42
N GLY A 582 -20.67 3.05 -17.72
CA GLY A 582 -20.46 1.79 -18.44
C GLY A 582 -20.97 1.81 -19.88
N PRO A 583 -20.50 0.91 -20.76
CA PRO A 583 -20.92 0.88 -22.16
C PRO A 583 -22.40 0.46 -22.33
N PHE A 584 -22.95 -0.26 -21.35
CA PHE A 584 -24.33 -0.78 -21.37
C PHE A 584 -25.22 -0.14 -20.30
N LEU A 585 -24.99 1.15 -20.03
CA LEU A 585 -25.81 1.89 -19.09
C LEU A 585 -27.12 2.33 -19.75
N GLY A 586 -28.25 1.87 -19.23
CA GLY A 586 -29.56 2.29 -19.72
C GLY A 586 -30.71 1.71 -18.92
N LYS A 587 -31.93 1.98 -19.37
CA LYS A 587 -33.12 1.33 -18.84
C LYS A 587 -33.22 -0.07 -19.46
N ILE A 588 -33.38 -1.10 -18.64
CA ILE A 588 -33.66 -2.46 -19.13
C ILE A 588 -35.15 -2.52 -19.42
N MET A 589 -35.49 -2.39 -20.71
CA MET A 589 -36.86 -2.49 -21.21
C MET A 589 -37.19 -3.92 -21.59
N SER A 590 -38.27 -4.45 -21.02
CA SER A 590 -38.82 -5.74 -21.40
C SER A 590 -39.61 -5.63 -22.73
N PHE A 591 -39.90 -6.77 -23.37
CA PHE A 591 -40.57 -6.81 -24.67
C PHE A 591 -41.97 -6.17 -24.70
N ASN A 592 -42.60 -5.96 -23.54
CA ASN A 592 -43.90 -5.30 -23.42
C ASN A 592 -43.80 -3.77 -23.27
N GLY A 593 -42.58 -3.20 -23.34
CA GLY A 593 -42.35 -1.76 -23.23
C GLY A 593 -42.22 -1.23 -21.80
N LEU A 594 -42.22 -2.09 -20.78
CA LEU A 594 -41.99 -1.71 -19.39
C LEU A 594 -40.52 -1.87 -19.00
N CYS A 595 -40.02 -0.96 -18.16
CA CYS A 595 -38.65 -0.96 -17.68
C CYS A 595 -38.55 -1.51 -16.26
N ILE A 596 -37.44 -2.18 -15.95
CA ILE A 596 -37.11 -2.57 -14.58
C ILE A 596 -36.93 -1.30 -13.73
N SER A 597 -37.42 -1.30 -12.50
CA SER A 597 -37.20 -0.27 -11.49
C SER A 597 -37.14 -0.91 -10.10
N GLN A 598 -36.49 -0.26 -9.14
CA GLN A 598 -36.57 -0.66 -7.74
C GLN A 598 -37.97 -0.32 -7.20
N GLY A 599 -38.68 -1.30 -6.66
CA GLY A 599 -39.97 -1.10 -6.01
C GLY A 599 -39.76 -0.57 -4.59
N HIS A 600 -40.52 0.45 -4.21
CA HIS A 600 -40.63 0.88 -2.82
C HIS A 600 -41.81 0.14 -2.18
N ASP A 601 -41.53 -0.95 -1.48
CA ASP A 601 -42.51 -1.53 -0.54
C ASP A 601 -42.21 -0.99 0.87
N PHE A 602 -43.26 -0.70 1.65
CA PHE A 602 -43.15 -0.11 3.00
C PHE A 602 -42.44 -1.02 4.02
N MET A 603 -42.04 -2.24 3.61
CA MET A 603 -41.46 -3.29 4.45
C MET A 603 -39.97 -3.61 4.15
N GLN A 604 -39.20 -2.66 3.59
CA GLN A 604 -37.73 -2.78 3.43
C GLN A 604 -37.23 -4.00 2.64
N LYS A 605 -38.03 -4.57 1.73
CA LYS A 605 -37.54 -5.52 0.70
C LYS A 605 -37.60 -4.85 -0.66
N SER A 606 -36.44 -4.48 -1.19
CA SER A 606 -36.29 -3.86 -2.52
C SER A 606 -36.54 -4.86 -3.65
N ALA A 607 -37.80 -5.23 -3.89
CA ALA A 607 -38.16 -6.05 -5.04
C ALA A 607 -37.99 -5.25 -6.34
N LEU A 608 -37.43 -5.87 -7.38
CA LEU A 608 -37.42 -5.29 -8.73
C LEU A 608 -38.82 -5.40 -9.33
N VAL A 609 -39.36 -4.30 -9.83
CA VAL A 609 -40.68 -4.21 -10.47
C VAL A 609 -40.54 -3.74 -11.91
N LEU A 610 -41.53 -4.06 -12.74
CA LEU A 610 -41.67 -3.45 -14.07
C LEU A 610 -42.59 -2.24 -13.97
N THR A 611 -42.15 -1.08 -14.45
CA THR A 611 -42.92 0.17 -14.46
C THR A 611 -42.77 0.88 -15.81
N ASP A 612 -43.54 1.94 -16.01
CA ASP A 612 -43.39 2.80 -17.19
C ASP A 612 -41.93 3.30 -17.27
N CYS A 613 -41.33 3.16 -18.45
CA CYS A 613 -39.96 3.60 -18.66
C CYS A 613 -39.74 5.08 -18.37
N ALA A 614 -40.75 5.96 -18.45
CA ALA A 614 -40.62 7.36 -18.04
C ALA A 614 -40.46 7.53 -16.52
N VAL A 615 -41.00 6.59 -15.73
CA VAL A 615 -41.08 6.63 -14.26
C VAL A 615 -40.00 5.77 -13.60
N ALA A 616 -39.40 4.82 -14.33
CA ALA A 616 -38.33 3.97 -13.82
C ALA A 616 -37.13 4.78 -13.32
N VAL A 617 -36.79 4.59 -12.05
CA VAL A 617 -35.78 5.37 -11.31
C VAL A 617 -34.36 4.79 -11.46
N CYS A 618 -34.24 3.53 -11.89
CA CYS A 618 -32.96 2.83 -11.96
C CYS A 618 -32.40 2.73 -13.38
N THR A 619 -31.11 3.00 -13.49
CA THR A 619 -30.31 2.70 -14.68
C THR A 619 -29.48 1.46 -14.35
N PHE A 620 -29.58 0.40 -15.14
CA PHE A 620 -28.89 -0.86 -14.85
C PHE A 620 -27.65 -0.98 -15.73
N LEU A 621 -26.56 -1.54 -15.18
CA LEU A 621 -25.49 -2.11 -15.98
C LEU A 621 -25.88 -3.53 -16.37
N LEU A 622 -25.81 -3.84 -17.66
CA LEU A 622 -25.72 -5.21 -18.13
C LEU A 622 -24.23 -5.63 -18.08
N SER A 623 -23.92 -6.62 -17.24
CA SER A 623 -22.62 -7.31 -17.16
C SER A 623 -22.43 -8.31 -18.30
#